data_AF-A0A7Y0L896-F1
#
_entry.id   AF-A0A7Y0L896-F1
#
_cell.length_a   1.000
_cell.length_b   1.000
_cell.length_c   1.000
_cell.angle_alpha   90.00
_cell.angle_beta   90.00
_cell.angle_gamma   90.00
#
_symmetry.space_group_name_H-M   'P 1'
#
loop_
_entity.id
_entity.type
_entity.pdbx_description
1 polymer ?
#
loop_
_entity_poly.entity_id
_entity_poly.type
_entity_poly.pdbx_seq_one_letter_code
_entity_poly.pdbx_strand_id
1 'polypeptide(L)' 'MPDVARAIDVIVTHFRLGGRLFYVGAGTSGRLGVLDAAECPPTFNTSPDMVQALMAGGARRHF' A
#
# COMPACT_ATOMS: atom_id res chain seq x y z
N MET A 1 -14.46 13.52 -6.77
CA MET A 1 -14.10 12.17 -6.30
C MET A 1 -14.18 12.10 -4.77
N PRO A 2 -15.38 12.09 -4.17
CA PRO A 2 -15.52 12.16 -2.71
C PRO A 2 -14.96 10.92 -1.97
N ASP A 3 -15.12 9.72 -2.54
CA ASP A 3 -14.68 8.49 -1.86
C ASP A 3 -13.17 8.34 -1.76
N VAL A 4 -12.42 8.74 -2.78
CA VAL A 4 -10.96 8.71 -2.76
C VAL A 4 -10.42 9.71 -1.73
N ALA A 5 -10.98 10.92 -1.67
CA ALA A 5 -10.62 11.91 -0.67
C ALA A 5 -10.86 11.39 0.76
N ARG A 6 -12.05 10.82 1.01
CA ARG A 6 -12.39 10.22 2.31
C ARG A 6 -11.45 9.06 2.68
N ALA A 7 -11.04 8.24 1.71
CA ALA A 7 -10.07 7.18 1.96
C ALA A 7 -8.71 7.75 2.39
N ILE A 8 -8.24 8.80 1.72
CA ILE A 8 -7.00 9.50 2.07
C ILE A 8 -7.07 10.05 3.50
N ASP A 9 -8.18 10.71 3.86
CA ASP A 9 -8.35 11.27 5.21
C ASP A 9 -8.23 10.21 6.31
N VAL A 10 -8.82 9.04 6.09
CA VAL A 10 -8.72 7.89 7.01
C VAL A 10 -7.28 7.37 7.09
N ILE A 11 -6.61 7.21 5.95
CA ILE A 11 -5.23 6.72 5.88
C ILE A 11 -4.28 7.67 6.60
N VAL A 12 -4.36 8.97 6.32
CA VAL A 12 -3.52 10.01 6.96
C VAL A 12 -3.74 10.02 8.47
N THR A 13 -4.98 9.89 8.92
CA THR A 13 -5.29 9.81 10.36
C THR A 13 -4.59 8.62 11.00
N HIS A 14 -4.61 7.44 10.38
CA HIS A 14 -3.95 6.25 10.91
C HIS A 14 -2.42 6.36 10.88
N PHE A 15 -1.83 6.92 9.83
CA PHE A 15 -0.39 7.17 9.77
C PHE A 15 0.10 8.08 10.90
N ARG A 16 -0.66 9.14 11.23
CA ARG A 16 -0.33 10.02 12.36
C ARG A 16 -0.36 9.32 13.72
N LEU A 17 -1.09 8.21 13.83
CA LEU A 17 -1.15 7.37 15.03
C LEU A 17 -0.12 6.22 15.00
N GLY A 18 0.83 6.23 14.05
CA GLY A 18 1.81 5.15 13.87
C GLY A 18 1.24 3.89 13.21
N GLY A 19 0.07 4.00 12.59
CA GLY A 19 -0.57 2.93 11.82
C GLY A 19 0.11 2.69 10.47
N ARG A 20 -0.36 1.65 9.77
CA ARG A 20 0.21 1.15 8.51
C ARG A 20 -0.89 0.92 7.48
N LEU A 21 -0.56 1.05 6.20
CA LEU A 21 -1.47 0.79 5.08
C LEU A 21 -1.14 -0.56 4.44
N PHE A 22 -2.16 -1.38 4.23
CA PHE A 22 -2.06 -2.64 3.52
C PHE A 22 -2.94 -2.62 2.27
N TYR A 23 -2.32 -2.67 1.09
CA TYR A 23 -3.01 -3.03 -0.13
C TYR A 23 -3.25 -4.53 -0.16
N VAL A 24 -4.47 -4.97 -0.42
CA VAL A 24 -4.80 -6.41 -0.45
C VAL A 24 -5.41 -6.73 -1.80
N GLY A 25 -4.84 -7.72 -2.51
CA GLY A 25 -5.29 -8.05 -3.85
C GLY A 25 -4.74 -9.36 -4.41
N ALA A 26 -5.18 -9.70 -5.62
CA ALA A 26 -4.76 -10.89 -6.36
C ALA A 26 -4.51 -10.54 -7.83
N GLY A 27 -3.64 -11.29 -8.50
CA GLY A 27 -3.35 -11.05 -9.92
C GLY A 27 -2.88 -9.61 -10.19
N THR A 28 -3.48 -8.94 -11.17
CA THR A 28 -3.08 -7.58 -11.58
C THR A 28 -3.28 -6.54 -10.48
N SER A 29 -4.39 -6.58 -9.74
CA SER A 29 -4.64 -5.61 -8.66
C SER A 29 -3.64 -5.76 -7.52
N GLY A 30 -3.28 -7.01 -7.18
CA GLY A 30 -2.20 -7.29 -6.23
C GLY A 30 -0.85 -6.74 -6.70
N ARG A 31 -0.53 -6.87 -7.99
CA ARG A 31 0.75 -6.38 -8.56
C ARG A 31 0.82 -4.86 -8.54
N LEU A 32 -0.29 -4.17 -8.81
CA LEU A 32 -0.36 -2.71 -8.69
C LEU A 32 -0.13 -2.25 -7.25
N GLY A 33 -0.72 -2.95 -6.26
CA GLY A 33 -0.46 -2.65 -4.85
C GLY A 33 0.99 -2.86 -4.44
N VAL A 34 1.64 -3.92 -4.95
CA VAL A 34 3.08 -4.17 -4.71
C VAL A 34 3.94 -3.05 -5.31
N LEU A 35 3.64 -2.62 -6.54
CA LEU A 35 4.36 -1.54 -7.20
C LEU A 35 4.25 -0.22 -6.42
N ASP A 36 3.03 0.16 -6.02
CA ASP A 36 2.81 1.41 -5.27
C ASP A 36 3.51 1.39 -3.89
N ALA A 37 3.40 0.27 -3.16
CA ALA A 37 4.09 0.11 -1.88
C ALA A 37 5.62 0.17 -2.01
N ALA A 38 6.19 -0.40 -3.10
CA ALA A 38 7.63 -0.42 -3.33
C ALA A 38 8.22 0.96 -3.62
N GLU A 39 7.43 1.89 -4.17
CA GLU A 39 7.87 3.26 -4.48
C GLU A 39 7.85 4.19 -3.25
N CYS A 40 7.14 3.82 -2.19
CA CYS A 40 6.97 4.68 -1.02
C CYS A 40 8.29 4.98 -0.27
N PRO A 41 9.18 3.99 0.01
CA PRO A 41 10.46 4.28 0.65
C PRO A 41 11.40 5.16 -0.18
N PRO A 42 11.71 4.87 -1.47
CA PRO A 42 12.63 5.69 -2.23
C PRO A 42 12.08 7.08 -2.59
N THR A 43 10.76 7.21 -2.76
CA THR A 43 10.14 8.49 -3.17
C THR A 43 9.93 9.42 -1.98
N PHE A 44 9.48 8.89 -0.84
CA PHE A 44 9.03 9.70 0.31
C PHE A 44 9.86 9.49 1.57
N ASN A 45 10.94 8.72 1.52
CA ASN A 45 11.78 8.37 2.67
C ASN A 45 10.95 7.77 3.83
N THR A 46 9.92 6.98 3.48
CA THR A 46 9.07 6.29 4.46
C THR A 46 9.71 4.98 4.90
N SER A 47 9.33 4.50 6.07
CA SER A 47 9.73 3.17 6.51
C SER A 47 9.09 2.09 5.63
N PRO A 48 9.81 1.02 5.23
CA PRO A 48 9.27 -0.08 4.41
C PRO A 48 8.07 -0.81 5.02
N ASP A 49 7.78 -0.61 6.31
CA ASP A 49 6.61 -1.17 6.97
C ASP A 49 5.37 -0.27 6.91
N MET A 50 5.52 1.01 6.58
CA MET A 50 4.44 2.00 6.58
C MET A 50 3.37 1.70 5.52
N VAL A 51 3.78 1.23 4.34
CA VAL A 51 2.90 0.83 3.23
C VAL A 51 3.32 -0.54 2.73
N GLN A 52 2.39 -1.50 2.70
CA GLN A 52 2.65 -2.88 2.28
C GLN A 52 1.58 -3.40 1.35
N ALA A 53 1.94 -4.43 0.58
CA ALA A 53 0.98 -5.15 -0.25
C ALA A 53 0.92 -6.63 0.13
N LEU A 54 -0.31 -7.13 0.32
CA LEU A 54 -0.63 -8.52 0.55
C LEU A 54 -1.23 -9.10 -0.73
N MET A 55 -0.45 -9.93 -1.40
CA MET A 55 -0.86 -10.59 -2.65
C MET A 55 -1.26 -12.05 -2.41
N ALA A 56 -2.47 -12.42 -2.85
CA ALA A 56 -2.88 -13.82 -2.88
C ALA A 56 -1.94 -14.65 -3.78
N GLY A 57 -1.42 -15.76 -3.24
CA GLY A 57 -0.42 -16.60 -3.91
C GLY A 57 1.04 -16.29 -3.53
N GLY A 58 1.29 -15.20 -2.80
CA GLY A 58 2.60 -14.80 -2.31
C GLY A 58 3.57 -14.32 -3.40
N ALA A 59 4.81 -14.00 -3.02
CA ALA A 59 5.83 -13.43 -3.92
C ALA A 59 6.27 -14.38 -5.06
N ARG A 60 5.84 -15.64 -5.05
CA ARG A 60 6.27 -16.69 -6.01
C ARG A 60 5.79 -16.50 -7.45
N ARG A 61 4.94 -15.52 -7.74
CA ARG A 61 4.55 -15.11 -9.11
C ARG A 61 5.06 -13.72 -9.50
N HIS A 62 6.28 -13.39 -9.08
CA HIS A 62 7.08 -12.41 -9.82
C HIS A 62 7.70 -13.18 -10.99
N PHE A 63 7.31 -12.80 -12.22
CA PHE A 63 7.50 -13.46 -13.52
C PHE A 63 6.43 -14.51 -13.88
#